data_AF-A0A1X9MHD7-F1
#
_entry.id   AF-A0A1X9MHD7-F1
#
_cell.length_a   1.000
_cell.length_b   1.000
_cell.length_c   1.000
_cell.angle_alpha   90.00
_cell.angle_beta   90.00
_cell.angle_gamma   90.00
#
_symmetry.space_group_name_H-M   'P 1'
#
loop_
_entity.id
_entity.type
_entity.pdbx_description
1 polymer ?
#
loop_
_entity_poly.entity_id
_entity_poly.type
_entity_poly.pdbx_seq_one_letter_code
_entity_poly.pdbx_strand_id
1 'polypeptide(L)' 'MEKVNSYHHQGIKTLSEQLVPAATAEDGLIEAVVMPNNTFILAVQWHPEFNYEVNENNFTLFIEFVRACKQH' A
#
# COMPACT_ATOMS: atom_id res chain seq x y z
N MET A 1 2.45 13.80 -6.23
CA MET A 1 1.89 12.45 -6.24
C MET A 1 2.87 11.56 -6.96
N GLU A 2 3.19 10.41 -6.39
CA GLU A 2 4.03 9.42 -7.02
C GLU A 2 3.20 8.55 -7.97
N LYS A 3 3.77 8.19 -9.13
CA LYS A 3 3.08 7.36 -10.12
C LYS A 3 3.33 5.88 -9.85
N VAL A 4 2.25 5.13 -9.69
CA VAL A 4 2.26 3.67 -9.55
C VAL A 4 1.58 3.01 -10.76
N ASN A 5 1.71 1.70 -10.90
CA ASN A 5 0.96 0.95 -11.90
C ASN A 5 -0.48 0.72 -11.43
N SER A 6 -1.38 0.38 -12.36
CA SER A 6 -2.75 0.00 -12.04
C SER A 6 -3.12 -1.20 -12.90
N TYR A 7 -3.40 -2.32 -12.25
CA TYR A 7 -3.78 -3.59 -12.88
C TYR A 7 -4.91 -4.26 -12.09
N HIS A 8 -6.04 -3.55 -11.93
CA HIS A 8 -7.20 -4.04 -11.20
C HIS A 8 -8.50 -3.58 -11.85
N HIS A 9 -9.53 -4.43 -11.76
CA HIS A 9 -10.90 -4.11 -12.20
C HIS A 9 -11.84 -3.80 -11.02
N GLN A 10 -11.35 -3.96 -9.81
CA GLN A 10 -12.08 -3.75 -8.56
C GLN A 10 -11.28 -2.82 -7.66
N GLY A 11 -11.93 -2.29 -6.63
CA GLY A 11 -11.32 -1.42 -5.64
C GLY A 11 -12.19 -1.28 -4.40
N ILE A 12 -11.67 -0.59 -3.39
CA ILE A 12 -12.34 -0.46 -2.09
C ILE A 12 -13.56 0.46 -2.22
N LYS A 13 -14.76 -0.11 -2.01
CA LYS A 13 -16.02 0.66 -1.97
C LYS A 13 -16.34 1.20 -0.59
N THR A 14 -16.11 0.39 0.44
CA THR A 14 -16.38 0.75 1.84
C THR A 14 -15.19 0.28 2.67
N LEU A 15 -14.52 1.23 3.34
CA LEU A 15 -13.40 0.93 4.20
C LEU A 15 -13.89 0.65 5.63
N SER A 16 -13.28 -0.33 6.29
CA SER A 16 -13.53 -0.59 7.71
C SER A 16 -13.07 0.59 8.56
N GLU A 17 -13.78 0.88 9.66
CA GLU A 17 -13.40 1.92 10.63
C GLU A 17 -12.05 1.64 11.33
N GLN A 18 -11.55 0.41 11.28
CA GLN A 18 -10.24 0.05 11.82
C GLN A 18 -9.08 0.40 10.88
N LEU A 19 -9.38 0.71 9.62
CA LEU A 19 -8.39 1.03 8.59
C LEU A 19 -8.44 2.52 8.25
N VAL A 20 -7.28 3.06 7.92
CA VAL A 20 -7.13 4.46 7.49
C VAL A 20 -6.56 4.49 6.06
N PRO A 21 -7.12 5.31 5.15
CA PRO A 21 -6.52 5.53 3.83
C PRO A 21 -5.13 6.15 3.97
N ALA A 22 -4.14 5.53 3.34
CA ALA A 22 -2.75 6.01 3.30
C ALA A 22 -2.38 6.62 1.94
N ALA A 23 -3.08 6.23 0.87
CA ALA A 23 -2.95 6.83 -0.45
C ALA A 23 -4.31 6.80 -1.17
N THR A 24 -4.56 7.84 -1.97
CA THR A 24 -5.77 7.99 -2.79
C THR A 24 -5.37 8.49 -4.17
N ALA A 25 -5.94 7.92 -5.23
CA ALA A 25 -5.80 8.39 -6.60
C ALA A 25 -6.59 9.70 -6.85
N GLU A 26 -6.35 10.35 -7.98
CA GLU A 26 -7.01 11.62 -8.35
C GLU A 26 -8.54 11.50 -8.49
N ASP A 27 -9.04 10.30 -8.81
CA ASP A 27 -10.47 9.99 -8.91
C ASP A 27 -11.12 9.65 -7.54
N GLY A 28 -10.34 9.69 -6.46
CA GLY A 28 -10.79 9.39 -5.11
C GLY A 28 -10.72 7.91 -4.72
N LEU A 29 -10.23 7.02 -5.61
CA LEU A 29 -10.06 5.60 -5.27
C LEU A 29 -8.95 5.42 -4.23
N ILE A 30 -9.22 4.65 -3.19
CA ILE A 30 -8.23 4.32 -2.16
C ILE A 30 -7.22 3.33 -2.75
N GLU A 31 -5.96 3.75 -2.77
CA GLU A 31 -4.84 2.98 -3.35
C GLU A 31 -3.96 2.35 -2.29
N ALA A 32 -3.98 2.83 -1.05
CA ALA A 32 -3.31 2.18 0.07
C ALA A 32 -4.06 2.39 1.38
N VAL A 33 -3.94 1.41 2.29
CA VAL A 33 -4.53 1.46 3.63
C VAL A 33 -3.55 0.95 4.69
N VAL A 34 -3.70 1.47 5.91
CA VAL A 34 -2.95 1.03 7.09
C VAL A 34 -3.89 0.78 8.27
N MET A 35 -3.43 -0.02 9.24
CA MET A 35 -4.08 -0.16 10.55
C MET A 35 -3.14 0.37 11.65
N PRO A 36 -3.33 1.60 12.13
CA PRO A 36 -2.38 2.25 13.06
C PRO A 36 -2.13 1.51 14.37
N ASN A 37 -3.10 0.72 14.84
CA ASN A 37 -3.06 0.05 16.15
C ASN A 37 -2.57 -1.41 16.10
N ASN A 38 -2.10 -1.89 14.94
CA ASN A 38 -1.52 -3.21 14.78
C ASN A 38 -0.05 -3.11 14.38
N THR A 39 0.72 -4.16 14.64
CA THR A 39 2.18 -4.06 14.58
C THR A 39 2.73 -3.78 13.18
N PHE A 40 2.13 -4.38 12.15
CA PHE A 40 2.39 -3.99 10.76
C PHE A 40 1.25 -4.46 9.86
N ILE A 41 0.40 -3.53 9.44
CA ILE A 41 -0.60 -3.75 8.40
C ILE A 41 -0.52 -2.58 7.43
N LEU A 42 -0.03 -2.89 6.23
CA LEU A 42 0.03 -2.00 5.08
C LEU A 42 -0.45 -2.81 3.87
N ALA A 43 -1.44 -2.29 3.17
CA ALA A 43 -1.91 -2.87 1.92
C ALA A 43 -1.93 -1.80 0.84
N VAL A 44 -1.54 -2.18 -0.37
CA VAL A 44 -1.50 -1.33 -1.55
C VAL A 44 -2.32 -2.00 -2.66
N GLN A 45 -2.97 -1.21 -3.49
CA GLN A 45 -3.83 -1.67 -4.57
C GLN A 45 -3.05 -1.87 -5.89
N TRP A 46 -1.94 -1.15 -6.06
CA TRP A 46 -1.00 -1.38 -7.15
C TRP A 46 -0.10 -2.59 -6.90
N HIS A 47 0.71 -2.94 -7.90
CA HIS A 47 1.66 -4.04 -7.88
C HIS A 47 3.11 -3.52 -7.66
N PRO A 48 3.58 -3.33 -6.42
CA PRO A 48 4.94 -2.84 -6.16
C PRO A 48 6.02 -3.79 -6.69
N GLU A 49 5.71 -5.07 -6.85
CA GLU A 49 6.59 -6.10 -7.38
C GLU A 49 6.91 -5.94 -8.87
N PHE A 50 6.11 -5.18 -9.65
CA PHE A 50 6.38 -5.01 -11.08
C PHE A 50 7.47 -3.98 -11.38
N ASN A 51 7.69 -3.03 -10.47
CA ASN A 51 8.58 -1.88 -10.72
C ASN A 51 9.58 -1.62 -9.58
N TYR A 52 9.86 -2.59 -8.71
CA TYR A 52 10.77 -2.38 -7.57
C TYR A 52 12.21 -2.06 -8.00
N GLU A 53 12.65 -2.51 -9.19
CA GLU A 53 14.01 -2.25 -9.69
C GLU A 53 14.24 -0.81 -10.14
N VAL A 54 13.15 -0.10 -10.48
CA VAL A 54 13.19 1.26 -11.04
C VAL A 54 12.48 2.29 -10.17
N ASN A 55 11.75 1.83 -9.14
CA ASN A 55 11.07 2.67 -8.17
C ASN A 55 11.51 2.26 -6.75
N GLU A 56 12.33 3.11 -6.13
CA GLU A 56 12.88 2.89 -4.79
C GLU A 56 11.80 2.81 -3.71
N ASN A 57 10.68 3.51 -3.87
CA ASN A 57 9.59 3.50 -2.89
C ASN A 57 8.85 2.15 -2.92
N ASN A 58 8.65 1.56 -4.10
CA ASN A 58 8.13 0.19 -4.20
C ASN A 58 9.04 -0.82 -3.51
N PHE A 59 10.37 -0.71 -3.68
CA PHE A 59 11.30 -1.58 -2.98
C PHE A 59 11.30 -1.33 -1.47
N THR A 60 11.14 -0.08 -1.05
CA THR A 60 11.06 0.31 0.37
C THR A 60 9.89 -0.37 1.09
N LEU A 61 8.74 -0.55 0.43
CA LEU A 61 7.60 -1.30 1.01
C LEU A 61 8.01 -2.72 1.46
N PHE A 62 8.80 -3.42 0.64
CA PHE A 62 9.30 -4.76 0.98
C PHE A 62 10.34 -4.71 2.09
N ILE A 63 11.23 -3.70 2.10
CA ILE A 63 12.20 -3.51 3.19
C ILE A 63 11.48 -3.31 4.53
N GLU A 64 10.47 -2.44 4.57
CA GLU A 64 9.72 -2.16 5.79
C GLU A 64 8.93 -3.39 6.26
N PHE A 65 8.33 -4.15 5.33
CA PHE A 65 7.68 -5.41 5.66
C PHE A 65 8.67 -6.41 6.30
N VAL A 66 9.83 -6.63 5.68
CA VAL A 66 10.86 -7.54 6.23
C VAL A 66 11.38 -7.05 7.58
N ARG A 67 11.56 -5.73 7.75
CA ARG A 67 11.97 -5.15 9.03
C ARG A 67 10.94 -5.42 10.12
N ALA A 68 9.65 -5.24 9.81
CA ALA A 68 8.57 -5.54 10.75
C ALA A 68 8.53 -7.03 11.12
N CYS A 69 8.71 -7.93 10.16
CA CYS A 69 8.79 -9.37 10.44
C CYS A 69 9.94 -9.74 11.38
N LYS A 70 11.06 -9.01 11.38
CA LYS A 70 12.20 -9.27 12.28
C LYS A 70 11.98 -8.77 13.71
N GLN A 71 10.99 -7.90 13.94
CA GLN A 71 10.66 -7.36 15.25
C GLN A 71 9.57 -8.18 15.97
N HIS A 72 9.15 -9.28 15.33
CA HIS A 72 8.15 -10.24 15.80
C HIS A 72 8.76 -11.60 16.05
#